data_AF-A0A835R843-F1
#
_entry.id   AF-A0A835R843-F1
#
_cell.length_a   1.000
_cell.length_b   1.000
_cell.length_c   1.000
_cell.angle_alpha   90.00
_cell.angle_beta   90.00
_cell.angle_gamma   90.00
#
_symmetry.space_group_name_H-M   'P 1'
#
loop_
_entity.id
_entity.type
_entity.pdbx_description
1 polymer ?
#
loop_
_entity_poly.entity_id
_entity_poly.type
_entity_poly.pdbx_seq_one_letter_code
_entity_poly.pdbx_strand_id
1 'polypeptide(L)'
;MSSAKSMEEGKKRVTEDSDERKVKNAKACITLIGEKIGKKLDVEFSLTDVKNQYREVKLPPNWKGFKTIIFNEREEGAHDTEKIAAFDFDGCLANTSVKRTGADAWSLMYSSIPEKLQELHKEGYKLVIFTNESNIERWKNKRQQAIDSKLGRLDHFIKVVGVPIQVFIACGLGKNKEQIDDPFRKPKTGMWTILAEHLNSDIAIDMNQSFYVGDAAGRAGDHGDSDIKFAQAIGLKFYVPEEFFRS
;
A
#
# COMPACT_ATOMS: atom_id res chain seq x y z
N MET A 1 21.89 -6.91 65.57
CA MET A 1 21.73 -6.43 64.18
C MET A 1 21.21 -7.56 63.25
N SER A 2 19.99 -8.09 63.46
CA SER A 2 19.50 -9.22 62.63
C SER A 2 17.98 -9.26 62.41
N SER A 3 17.29 -8.12 62.34
CA SER A 3 15.85 -8.09 62.02
C SER A 3 15.42 -7.02 61.02
N ALA A 4 16.34 -6.22 60.48
CA ALA A 4 16.02 -5.26 59.43
C ALA A 4 16.32 -5.79 58.00
N LYS A 5 17.13 -6.85 57.85
CA LYS A 5 17.53 -7.38 56.53
C LYS A 5 16.50 -8.32 55.89
N SER A 6 15.59 -8.91 56.66
CA SER A 6 14.61 -9.90 56.15
C SER A 6 13.30 -9.29 55.62
N MET A 7 12.97 -8.04 55.99
CA MET A 7 11.74 -7.38 55.51
C MET A 7 11.91 -6.63 54.19
N GLU A 8 13.15 -6.26 53.81
CA GLU A 8 13.42 -5.52 52.58
C GLU A 8 13.59 -6.44 51.35
N GLU A 9 14.08 -7.67 51.56
CA GLU A 9 14.15 -8.70 50.50
C GLU A 9 12.79 -9.26 50.10
N GLY A 10 11.83 -9.32 51.04
CA GLY A 10 10.46 -9.79 50.78
C GLY A 10 9.64 -8.81 49.93
N LYS A 11 9.90 -7.50 50.05
CA LYS A 11 9.14 -6.47 49.31
C LYS A 11 9.62 -6.31 47.87
N LYS A 12 10.93 -6.47 47.60
CA LYS A 12 11.51 -6.45 46.25
C LYS A 12 11.08 -7.65 45.39
N ARG A 13 11.04 -8.86 45.96
CA ARG A 13 10.63 -10.07 45.22
C ARG A 13 9.16 -10.03 44.79
N VAL A 14 8.27 -9.45 45.59
CA VAL A 14 6.84 -9.36 45.25
C VAL A 14 6.59 -8.32 44.15
N THR A 15 7.35 -7.22 44.12
CA THR A 15 7.24 -6.21 43.05
C THR A 15 7.80 -6.72 41.72
N GLU A 16 8.96 -7.37 41.72
CA GLU A 16 9.58 -7.93 40.51
C GLU A 16 8.72 -9.05 39.89
N ASP A 17 8.14 -9.95 40.70
CA ASP A 17 7.27 -11.02 40.21
C ASP A 17 5.93 -10.47 39.68
N SER A 18 5.43 -9.36 40.23
CA SER A 18 4.22 -8.70 39.74
C SER A 18 4.42 -7.95 38.41
N ASP A 19 5.60 -7.34 38.22
CA ASP A 19 5.95 -6.65 36.98
C ASP A 19 6.37 -7.65 35.89
N GLU A 20 7.06 -8.73 36.23
CA GLU A 20 7.33 -9.83 35.29
C GLU A 20 6.04 -10.50 34.79
N ARG A 21 5.03 -10.70 35.65
CA ARG A 21 3.73 -11.26 35.25
C ARG A 21 2.95 -10.29 34.35
N LYS A 22 3.02 -8.98 34.61
CA LYS A 22 2.43 -7.96 33.72
C LYS A 22 3.12 -7.91 32.36
N VAL A 23 4.46 -7.97 32.33
CA VAL A 23 5.25 -8.00 31.09
C VAL A 23 5.02 -9.31 30.32
N LYS A 24 4.91 -10.46 31.00
CA LYS A 24 4.57 -11.75 30.38
C LYS A 24 3.16 -11.75 29.81
N ASN A 25 2.18 -11.17 30.50
CA ASN A 25 0.81 -11.03 29.99
C ASN A 25 0.69 -10.02 28.85
N ALA A 26 1.44 -8.92 28.88
CA ALA A 26 1.50 -7.96 27.78
C ALA A 26 2.18 -8.56 26.54
N LYS A 27 3.29 -9.30 26.72
CA LYS A 27 3.93 -10.07 25.64
C LYS A 27 3.00 -11.14 25.08
N ALA A 28 2.32 -11.91 25.91
CA ALA A 28 1.33 -12.89 25.47
C ALA A 28 0.14 -12.24 24.74
N CYS A 29 -0.32 -11.07 25.17
CA CYS A 29 -1.35 -10.31 24.44
C CYS A 29 -0.83 -9.78 23.10
N ILE A 30 0.41 -9.29 23.03
CA ILE A 30 1.04 -8.86 21.77
C ILE A 30 1.23 -10.06 20.83
N THR A 31 1.62 -11.22 21.34
CA THR A 31 1.73 -12.46 20.57
C THR A 31 0.36 -12.93 20.07
N LEU A 32 -0.68 -12.89 20.92
CA LEU A 32 -2.04 -13.27 20.54
C LEU A 32 -2.71 -12.27 19.58
N ILE A 33 -2.32 -11.00 19.63
CA ILE A 33 -2.73 -9.98 18.65
C ILE A 33 -1.97 -10.22 17.33
N GLY A 34 -0.68 -10.53 17.38
CA GLY A 34 0.14 -10.89 16.22
C GLY A 34 -0.31 -12.18 15.52
N GLU A 35 -0.77 -13.18 16.28
CA GLU A 35 -1.29 -14.45 15.75
C GLU A 35 -2.71 -14.33 15.15
N LYS A 36 -3.44 -13.27 15.49
CA LYS A 36 -4.75 -12.94 14.89
C LYS A 36 -4.65 -12.06 13.64
N ILE A 37 -3.49 -11.50 13.34
CA ILE A 37 -3.24 -10.82 12.07
C ILE A 37 -2.94 -11.90 11.04
N GLY A 38 -3.72 -11.91 9.95
CA GLY A 38 -3.88 -13.05 9.05
C GLY A 38 -2.58 -13.66 8.55
N LYS A 39 -2.66 -14.97 8.22
CA LYS A 39 -1.62 -15.75 7.50
C LYS A 39 -0.72 -14.81 6.70
N LYS A 40 0.49 -14.57 7.20
CA LYS A 40 1.52 -13.82 6.48
C LYS A 40 1.60 -14.46 5.09
N LEU A 41 1.20 -13.73 4.05
CA LEU A 41 1.43 -14.19 2.70
C LEU A 41 2.96 -14.25 2.56
N ASP A 42 3.51 -15.45 2.38
CA ASP A 42 4.92 -15.65 2.02
C ASP A 42 5.14 -15.14 0.59
N VAL A 43 5.10 -13.82 0.43
CA VAL A 43 5.60 -13.16 -0.77
C VAL A 43 7.12 -13.14 -0.65
N GLU A 44 7.76 -14.19 -1.13
CA GLU A 44 9.22 -14.17 -1.33
C GLU A 44 9.51 -13.10 -2.39
N PHE A 45 10.01 -11.94 -1.94
CA PHE A 45 10.46 -10.84 -2.77
C PHE A 45 11.98 -10.78 -2.72
N SER A 46 12.60 -10.79 -3.88
CA SER A 46 14.04 -10.60 -4.03
C SER A 46 14.29 -9.54 -5.08
N LEU A 47 15.22 -8.62 -4.79
CA LEU A 47 15.68 -7.62 -5.76
C LEU A 47 16.31 -8.28 -7.00
N THR A 48 16.82 -9.51 -6.89
CA THR A 48 17.35 -10.26 -8.05
C THR A 48 16.28 -10.67 -9.06
N ASP A 49 15.02 -10.77 -8.61
CA ASP A 49 13.89 -11.16 -9.46
C ASP A 49 13.18 -9.96 -10.10
N VAL A 50 13.59 -8.75 -9.71
CA VAL A 50 13.10 -7.50 -10.27
C VAL A 50 13.72 -7.28 -11.65
N LYS A 51 12.89 -6.93 -12.64
CA LYS A 51 13.27 -6.85 -14.05
C LYS A 51 12.92 -5.49 -14.64
N ASN A 52 13.70 -5.03 -15.62
CA ASN A 52 13.38 -3.87 -16.47
C ASN A 52 12.34 -4.20 -17.56
N GLN A 53 11.56 -5.26 -17.37
CA GLN A 53 10.55 -5.72 -18.31
C GLN A 53 9.39 -6.42 -17.58
N TYR A 54 8.22 -6.44 -18.20
CA TYR A 54 7.05 -7.19 -17.77
C TYR A 54 6.50 -8.03 -18.92
N ARG A 55 6.45 -9.37 -18.77
CA ARG A 55 5.94 -10.31 -19.80
C ARG A 55 6.48 -9.97 -21.20
N GLU A 56 7.81 -9.87 -21.31
CA GLU A 56 8.56 -9.59 -22.56
C GLU A 56 8.45 -8.14 -23.09
N VAL A 57 7.64 -7.29 -22.44
CA VAL A 57 7.59 -5.85 -22.74
C VAL A 57 8.64 -5.12 -21.92
N LYS A 58 9.55 -4.41 -22.60
CA LYS A 58 10.52 -3.52 -21.95
C LYS A 58 9.77 -2.37 -21.26
N LEU A 59 10.10 -2.13 -19.99
CA LEU A 59 9.53 -1.03 -19.23
C LEU A 59 10.39 0.24 -19.39
N PRO A 60 9.81 1.45 -19.24
CA PRO A 60 10.61 2.67 -19.15
C PRO A 60 11.61 2.61 -17.98
N PRO A 61 12.71 3.38 -18.00
CA PRO A 61 13.83 3.22 -17.07
C PRO A 61 13.45 3.17 -15.58
N ASN A 62 12.52 4.02 -15.14
CA ASN A 62 12.09 4.11 -13.75
C ASN A 62 11.08 3.03 -13.34
N TRP A 63 10.62 2.20 -14.27
CA TRP A 63 9.60 1.19 -14.01
C TRP A 63 10.20 -0.21 -14.00
N LYS A 64 9.74 -1.02 -13.06
CA LYS A 64 10.24 -2.36 -12.79
C LYS A 64 9.10 -3.36 -12.72
N GLY A 65 9.35 -4.57 -13.23
CA GLY A 65 8.43 -5.70 -13.19
C GLY A 65 8.90 -6.73 -12.16
N PHE A 66 7.97 -7.25 -11.38
CA PHE A 66 8.20 -8.37 -10.45
C PHE A 66 6.96 -9.26 -10.42
N LYS A 67 7.11 -10.55 -10.70
CA LYS A 67 5.98 -11.49 -10.82
C LYS A 67 4.82 -10.91 -11.67
N THR A 68 3.72 -10.53 -11.05
CA THR A 68 2.52 -9.96 -11.69
C THR A 68 2.27 -8.50 -11.33
N ILE A 69 3.28 -7.80 -10.78
CA ILE A 69 3.24 -6.36 -10.53
C ILE A 69 4.23 -5.59 -11.40
N ILE A 70 3.88 -4.33 -11.64
CA ILE A 70 4.77 -3.28 -12.13
C ILE A 70 4.82 -2.19 -11.05
N PHE A 71 6.00 -1.65 -10.76
CA PHE A 71 6.16 -0.55 -9.80
C PHE A 71 7.26 0.41 -10.25
N ASN A 72 7.21 1.67 -9.81
CA ASN A 72 8.29 2.62 -10.07
C ASN A 72 9.38 2.51 -8.99
N GLU A 73 10.62 2.76 -9.40
CA GLU A 73 11.71 2.97 -8.47
C GLU A 73 11.54 4.29 -7.73
N ARG A 74 12.22 4.40 -6.60
CA ARG A 74 12.22 5.59 -5.77
C ARG A 74 12.70 6.80 -6.59
N GLU A 75 11.86 7.83 -6.66
CA GLU A 75 12.23 9.12 -7.24
C GLU A 75 13.10 9.93 -6.26
N GLU A 76 13.93 10.81 -6.81
CA GLU A 76 14.71 11.75 -6.03
C GLU A 76 13.77 12.65 -5.19
N GLY A 77 14.05 12.79 -3.89
CA GLY A 77 13.19 13.51 -2.96
C GLY A 77 12.05 12.68 -2.33
N ALA A 78 11.80 11.45 -2.77
CA ALA A 78 10.93 10.55 -2.02
C ALA A 78 11.65 10.11 -0.73
N HIS A 79 10.99 10.17 0.42
CA HIS A 79 11.55 9.73 1.70
C HIS A 79 10.75 8.55 2.25
N ASP A 80 11.46 7.52 2.71
CA ASP A 80 10.85 6.46 3.51
C ASP A 80 10.55 7.02 4.90
N THR A 81 9.39 6.65 5.44
CA THR A 81 8.84 7.24 6.67
C THR A 81 7.86 6.25 7.30
N GLU A 82 7.53 6.49 8.57
CA GLU A 82 6.52 5.73 9.30
C GLU A 82 5.09 6.08 8.83
N LYS A 83 4.87 7.22 8.15
CA LYS A 83 3.55 7.70 7.75
C LYS A 83 3.28 7.48 6.27
N ILE A 84 2.31 6.62 5.96
CA ILE A 84 1.91 6.32 4.58
C ILE A 84 0.52 6.89 4.29
N ALA A 85 0.43 7.75 3.27
CA ALA A 85 -0.83 8.14 2.66
C ALA A 85 -0.94 7.36 1.34
N ALA A 86 -1.82 6.36 1.32
CA ALA A 86 -1.97 5.47 0.19
C ALA A 86 -3.31 5.69 -0.53
N PHE A 87 -3.32 5.51 -1.85
CA PHE A 87 -4.44 5.87 -2.71
C PHE A 87 -4.71 4.78 -3.77
N ASP A 88 -5.96 4.61 -4.17
CA ASP A 88 -6.27 4.09 -5.51
C ASP A 88 -6.01 5.17 -6.58
N PHE A 89 -6.07 4.81 -7.87
CA PHE A 89 -5.91 5.74 -8.97
C PHE A 89 -7.19 6.00 -9.76
N ASP A 90 -7.77 4.97 -10.39
CA ASP A 90 -8.87 5.12 -11.34
C ASP A 90 -10.21 5.28 -10.59
N GLY A 91 -10.78 6.49 -10.59
CA GLY A 91 -11.97 6.82 -9.80
C GLY A 91 -11.66 7.43 -8.42
N CYS A 92 -10.40 7.38 -7.98
CA CYS A 92 -9.94 8.04 -6.76
C CYS A 92 -9.16 9.33 -7.07
N LEU A 93 -8.00 9.21 -7.72
CA LEU A 93 -7.13 10.34 -8.05
C LEU A 93 -7.40 10.89 -9.46
N ALA A 94 -7.76 10.01 -10.39
CA ALA A 94 -7.99 10.34 -11.79
C ALA A 94 -9.36 9.86 -12.24
N ASN A 95 -10.10 10.72 -12.94
CA ASN A 95 -11.24 10.30 -13.75
C ASN A 95 -10.71 9.77 -15.09
N THR A 96 -10.82 8.46 -15.28
CA THR A 96 -10.36 7.74 -16.48
C THR A 96 -11.51 7.21 -17.33
N SER A 97 -12.76 7.45 -16.92
CA SER A 97 -13.98 7.19 -17.70
C SER A 97 -14.21 8.29 -18.74
N VAL A 98 -13.18 8.55 -19.55
CA VAL A 98 -13.24 9.52 -20.65
C VAL A 98 -13.50 8.78 -21.96
N LYS A 99 -14.14 9.43 -22.94
CA LYS A 99 -14.43 8.82 -24.26
C LYS A 99 -13.19 8.55 -25.13
N ARG A 100 -11.98 8.71 -24.58
CA ARG A 100 -10.69 8.57 -25.26
C ARG A 100 -9.90 7.43 -24.61
N THR A 101 -8.88 6.93 -25.29
CA THR A 101 -7.95 5.92 -24.77
C THR A 101 -6.52 6.41 -24.92
N GLY A 102 -5.60 5.97 -24.06
CA GLY A 102 -4.17 6.30 -24.14
C GLY A 102 -3.65 7.01 -22.89
N ALA A 103 -2.38 7.41 -22.93
CA ALA A 103 -1.68 8.05 -21.81
C ALA A 103 -2.34 9.36 -21.33
N ASP A 104 -3.01 10.08 -22.22
CA ASP A 104 -3.67 11.37 -21.92
C ASP A 104 -5.19 11.23 -21.73
N ALA A 105 -5.69 10.00 -21.67
CA ALA A 105 -7.11 9.72 -21.48
C ALA A 105 -7.50 9.75 -20.00
N TRP A 106 -7.32 10.90 -19.36
CA TRP A 106 -7.68 11.11 -17.96
C TRP A 106 -7.87 12.60 -17.65
N SER A 107 -8.42 12.88 -16.47
CA SER A 107 -8.46 14.20 -15.83
C SER A 107 -8.39 14.01 -14.32
N LEU A 108 -8.05 15.06 -13.55
CA LEU A 108 -8.12 14.99 -12.09
C LEU A 108 -9.55 14.66 -11.65
N MET A 109 -9.70 13.75 -10.67
CA MET A 109 -11.01 13.42 -10.10
C MET A 109 -11.60 14.63 -9.34
N TYR A 110 -10.73 15.35 -8.64
CA TYR A 110 -11.01 16.62 -7.98
C TYR A 110 -9.86 17.60 -8.21
N SER A 111 -10.17 18.88 -8.42
CA SER A 111 -9.15 19.91 -8.69
C SER A 111 -8.20 20.18 -7.52
N SER A 112 -8.62 19.85 -6.29
CA SER A 112 -7.87 19.99 -5.03
C SER A 112 -6.78 18.93 -4.83
N ILE A 113 -6.79 17.84 -5.61
CA ILE A 113 -5.88 16.70 -5.40
C ILE A 113 -4.40 17.10 -5.39
N PRO A 114 -3.87 17.89 -6.35
CA PRO A 114 -2.46 18.26 -6.34
C PRO A 114 -2.05 18.97 -5.05
N GLU A 115 -2.82 19.98 -4.63
CA GLU A 115 -2.55 20.73 -3.40
C GLU A 115 -2.60 19.83 -2.17
N LYS A 116 -3.63 18.96 -2.07
CA LYS A 116 -3.78 18.05 -0.93
C LYS A 116 -2.63 17.04 -0.81
N LEU A 117 -2.16 16.50 -1.93
CA LEU A 117 -1.03 15.58 -1.95
C LEU A 117 0.29 16.29 -1.60
N GLN A 118 0.48 17.51 -2.07
CA GLN A 118 1.63 18.35 -1.69
C GLN A 118 1.65 18.67 -0.19
N GLU A 119 0.49 18.97 0.40
CA GLU A 119 0.34 19.18 1.85
C GLU A 119 0.74 17.94 2.64
N LEU A 120 0.20 16.76 2.28
CA LEU A 120 0.56 15.49 2.92
C LEU A 120 2.06 15.20 2.82
N HIS A 121 2.65 15.43 1.64
CA HIS A 121 4.09 15.26 1.47
C HIS A 121 4.89 16.22 2.39
N LYS A 122 4.46 17.49 2.49
CA LYS A 122 5.06 18.47 3.41
C LYS A 122 4.90 18.08 4.88
N GLU A 123 3.80 17.42 5.23
CA GLU A 123 3.57 16.85 6.56
C GLU A 123 4.41 15.60 6.84
N GLY A 124 5.19 15.12 5.87
CA GLY A 124 6.09 13.98 6.01
C GLY A 124 5.43 12.63 5.75
N TYR A 125 4.34 12.60 4.98
CA TYR A 125 3.78 11.35 4.46
C TYR A 125 4.53 10.92 3.21
N LYS A 126 4.81 9.62 3.11
CA LYS A 126 5.11 8.98 1.83
C LYS A 126 3.81 8.73 1.09
N LEU A 127 3.74 9.26 -0.13
CA LEU A 127 2.59 9.09 -1.01
C LEU A 127 2.74 7.80 -1.80
N VAL A 128 1.71 6.95 -1.77
CA VAL A 128 1.73 5.67 -2.48
C VAL A 128 0.45 5.45 -3.26
N ILE A 129 0.55 4.97 -4.49
CA ILE A 129 -0.60 4.51 -5.30
C ILE A 129 -0.58 2.99 -5.39
N PHE A 130 -1.69 2.36 -5.05
CA PHE A 130 -1.96 0.94 -5.27
C PHE A 130 -3.12 0.79 -6.23
N THR A 131 -2.88 0.30 -7.44
CA THR A 131 -3.90 0.21 -8.48
C THR A 131 -3.96 -1.16 -9.13
N ASN A 132 -5.18 -1.60 -9.48
CA ASN A 132 -5.47 -2.87 -10.13
C ASN A 132 -5.59 -2.65 -11.66
N GLU A 133 -4.75 -3.27 -12.49
CA GLU A 133 -4.78 -3.10 -13.96
C GLU A 133 -4.71 -4.44 -14.71
N SER A 134 -5.77 -5.23 -14.61
CA SER A 134 -5.82 -6.56 -15.25
C SER A 134 -5.76 -6.52 -16.78
N ASN A 135 -6.01 -5.37 -17.43
CA ASN A 135 -5.97 -5.29 -18.89
C ASN A 135 -4.57 -5.57 -19.44
N ILE A 136 -3.51 -5.30 -18.67
CA ILE A 136 -2.12 -5.61 -19.02
C ILE A 136 -1.93 -7.14 -19.20
N GLU A 137 -2.55 -7.96 -18.36
CA GLU A 137 -2.47 -9.42 -18.48
C GLU A 137 -3.54 -9.99 -19.44
N ARG A 138 -4.74 -9.38 -19.51
CA ARG A 138 -5.82 -9.80 -20.44
C ARG A 138 -5.45 -9.58 -21.90
N TRP A 139 -4.88 -8.43 -22.25
CA TRP A 139 -4.67 -8.02 -23.64
C TRP A 139 -3.25 -8.36 -24.12
N LYS A 140 -2.93 -9.66 -24.20
CA LYS A 140 -1.58 -10.13 -24.56
C LYS A 140 -1.03 -9.49 -25.85
N ASN A 141 -1.85 -9.41 -26.91
CA ASN A 141 -1.45 -8.82 -28.20
C ASN A 141 -1.39 -7.29 -28.20
N LYS A 142 -1.93 -6.62 -27.18
CA LYS A 142 -1.91 -5.16 -27.01
C LYS A 142 -1.26 -4.76 -25.69
N ARG A 143 -0.41 -5.64 -25.12
CA ARG A 143 0.15 -5.44 -23.79
C ARG A 143 1.01 -4.18 -23.72
N GLN A 144 1.84 -3.94 -24.74
CA GLN A 144 2.61 -2.71 -24.86
C GLN A 144 1.70 -1.48 -24.76
N GLN A 145 0.63 -1.43 -25.56
CA GLN A 145 -0.33 -0.33 -25.54
C GLN A 145 -1.02 -0.16 -24.17
N ALA A 146 -1.36 -1.26 -23.50
CA ALA A 146 -1.97 -1.22 -22.16
C ALA A 146 -0.99 -0.67 -21.12
N ILE A 147 0.28 -1.09 -21.18
CA ILE A 147 1.36 -0.58 -20.33
C ILE A 147 1.58 0.91 -20.60
N ASP A 148 1.80 1.31 -21.85
CA ASP A 148 2.04 2.70 -22.24
C ASP A 148 0.89 3.60 -21.79
N SER A 149 -0.36 3.13 -21.93
CA SER A 149 -1.53 3.89 -21.49
C SER A 149 -1.64 4.01 -19.98
N LYS A 150 -1.27 3.00 -19.19
CA LYS A 150 -1.35 3.06 -17.73
C LYS A 150 -0.17 3.85 -17.15
N LEU A 151 1.05 3.56 -17.57
CA LEU A 151 2.25 4.24 -17.10
C LEU A 151 2.23 5.71 -17.50
N GLY A 152 1.86 6.04 -18.74
CA GLY A 152 1.76 7.43 -19.17
C GLY A 152 0.73 8.25 -18.38
N ARG A 153 -0.42 7.66 -18.02
CA ARG A 153 -1.41 8.32 -17.13
C ARG A 153 -0.81 8.61 -15.75
N LEU A 154 -0.08 7.65 -15.18
CA LEU A 154 0.55 7.78 -13.87
C LEU A 154 1.70 8.79 -13.90
N ASP A 155 2.61 8.71 -14.87
CA ASP A 155 3.72 9.64 -15.02
C ASP A 155 3.23 11.09 -15.22
N HIS A 156 2.20 11.29 -16.05
CA HIS A 156 1.59 12.61 -16.23
C HIS A 156 0.90 13.10 -14.96
N PHE A 157 0.22 12.23 -14.22
CA PHE A 157 -0.39 12.58 -12.94
C PHE A 157 0.67 13.00 -11.90
N ILE A 158 1.73 12.21 -11.74
CA ILE A 158 2.84 12.53 -10.81
C ILE A 158 3.44 13.88 -11.16
N LYS A 159 3.66 14.16 -12.46
CA LYS A 159 4.15 15.45 -12.93
C LYS A 159 3.21 16.61 -12.59
N VAL A 160 1.89 16.42 -12.69
CA VAL A 160 0.88 17.43 -12.33
C VAL A 160 0.87 17.69 -10.82
N VAL A 161 1.01 16.64 -10.00
CA VAL A 161 1.07 16.75 -8.54
C VAL A 161 2.38 17.40 -8.08
N GLY A 162 3.50 17.14 -8.76
CA GLY A 162 4.77 17.83 -8.52
C GLY A 162 5.48 17.45 -7.21
N VAL A 163 5.08 16.35 -6.58
CA VAL A 163 5.82 15.71 -5.48
C VAL A 163 5.99 14.21 -5.75
N PRO A 164 7.01 13.56 -5.18
CA PRO A 164 7.29 12.15 -5.43
C PRO A 164 6.17 11.22 -4.97
N ILE A 165 5.80 10.25 -5.81
CA ILE A 165 4.78 9.24 -5.49
C ILE A 165 5.31 7.86 -5.90
N GLN A 166 5.28 6.90 -4.98
CA GLN A 166 5.58 5.51 -5.30
C GLN A 166 4.33 4.79 -5.78
N VAL A 167 4.43 4.01 -6.85
CA VAL A 167 3.29 3.38 -7.51
C VAL A 167 3.49 1.88 -7.61
N PHE A 168 2.44 1.13 -7.31
CA PHE A 168 2.34 -0.31 -7.49
C PHE A 168 1.09 -0.65 -8.30
N ILE A 169 1.30 -1.43 -9.36
CA ILE A 169 0.28 -1.82 -10.32
C ILE A 169 0.15 -3.34 -10.29
N ALA A 170 -0.96 -3.84 -9.75
CA ALA A 170 -1.30 -5.26 -9.84
C ALA A 170 -1.86 -5.58 -11.24
N CYS A 171 -1.01 -6.17 -12.07
CA CYS A 171 -1.36 -6.53 -13.45
C CYS A 171 -2.07 -7.89 -13.54
N GLY A 172 -1.92 -8.71 -12.50
CA GLY A 172 -2.54 -10.02 -12.40
C GLY A 172 -4.07 -10.00 -12.57
N LEU A 173 -4.60 -11.12 -13.03
CA LEU A 173 -6.04 -11.34 -13.07
C LEU A 173 -6.55 -11.58 -11.65
N GLY A 174 -7.81 -11.27 -11.37
CA GLY A 174 -8.51 -11.93 -10.25
C GLY A 174 -8.67 -13.43 -10.55
N LYS A 175 -9.58 -14.13 -9.86
CA LYS A 175 -9.96 -15.53 -10.12
C LYS A 175 -9.66 -15.97 -11.55
N ASN A 176 -8.54 -16.67 -11.72
CA ASN A 176 -8.13 -17.20 -13.01
C ASN A 176 -8.88 -18.51 -13.30
N LYS A 177 -8.58 -19.18 -14.42
CA LYS A 177 -9.23 -20.47 -14.76
C LYS A 177 -9.03 -21.56 -13.70
N GLU A 178 -7.99 -21.42 -12.89
CA GLU A 178 -7.64 -22.33 -11.78
C GLU A 178 -8.18 -21.80 -10.43
N GLN A 179 -8.99 -20.73 -10.45
CA GLN A 179 -9.54 -20.02 -9.28
C GLN A 179 -8.49 -19.48 -8.29
N ILE A 180 -7.24 -19.35 -8.72
CA ILE A 180 -6.19 -18.73 -7.92
C ILE A 180 -6.31 -17.22 -8.11
N ASP A 181 -6.55 -16.51 -7.01
CA ASP A 181 -6.50 -15.06 -6.98
C ASP A 181 -5.04 -14.59 -6.98
N ASP A 182 -4.74 -13.57 -7.77
CA ASP A 182 -3.45 -12.92 -7.73
C ASP A 182 -3.20 -12.27 -6.35
N PRO A 183 -2.08 -12.59 -5.66
CA PRO A 183 -1.83 -12.12 -4.30
C PRO A 183 -1.54 -10.62 -4.21
N PHE A 184 -1.25 -9.97 -5.34
CA PHE A 184 -0.99 -8.53 -5.40
C PHE A 184 -2.24 -7.74 -5.76
N ARG A 185 -3.24 -8.38 -6.37
CA ARG A 185 -4.51 -7.73 -6.74
C ARG A 185 -5.35 -7.42 -5.49
N LYS A 186 -5.70 -6.15 -5.30
CA LYS A 186 -6.64 -5.74 -4.23
C LYS A 186 -7.94 -6.54 -4.34
N PRO A 187 -8.48 -7.08 -3.23
CA PRO A 187 -8.19 -6.73 -1.84
C PRO A 187 -7.02 -7.49 -1.17
N LYS A 188 -6.25 -8.30 -1.90
CA LYS A 188 -5.06 -8.96 -1.34
C LYS A 188 -3.97 -7.94 -1.03
N THR A 189 -3.15 -8.23 -0.02
CA THR A 189 -2.21 -7.28 0.56
C THR A 189 -0.82 -7.31 -0.07
N GLY A 190 -0.58 -8.13 -1.12
CA GLY A 190 0.78 -8.38 -1.62
C GLY A 190 1.54 -7.13 -2.05
N MET A 191 0.88 -6.13 -2.64
CA MET A 191 1.54 -4.86 -2.97
C MET A 191 1.96 -4.09 -1.70
N TRP A 192 1.12 -4.07 -0.67
CA TRP A 192 1.45 -3.47 0.63
C TRP A 192 2.59 -4.20 1.33
N THR A 193 2.57 -5.53 1.33
CA THR A 193 3.65 -6.35 1.90
C THR A 193 4.99 -6.02 1.27
N ILE A 194 5.05 -5.86 -0.07
CA ILE A 194 6.29 -5.45 -0.75
C ILE A 194 6.74 -4.05 -0.32
N LEU A 195 5.82 -3.09 -0.25
CA LEU A 195 6.14 -1.75 0.24
C LEU A 195 6.74 -1.82 1.65
N ALA A 196 6.00 -2.41 2.58
CA ALA A 196 6.30 -2.36 4.01
C ALA A 196 7.56 -3.17 4.37
N GLU A 197 7.76 -4.34 3.77
CA GLU A 197 8.86 -5.24 4.14
C GLU A 197 10.14 -5.00 3.32
N HIS A 198 10.06 -4.36 2.15
CA HIS A 198 11.20 -4.32 1.23
C HIS A 198 11.49 -2.94 0.63
N LEU A 199 10.49 -2.06 0.53
CA LEU A 199 10.63 -0.77 -0.16
C LEU A 199 10.31 0.42 0.75
N ASN A 200 10.58 0.28 2.06
CA ASN A 200 10.45 1.34 3.06
C ASN A 200 11.65 1.42 4.04
N SER A 201 12.85 1.00 3.60
CA SER A 201 14.10 1.08 4.38
C SER A 201 14.02 0.53 5.82
N ASP A 202 13.29 -0.56 6.02
CA ASP A 202 13.04 -1.17 7.35
C ASP A 202 12.39 -0.24 8.39
N ILE A 203 11.86 0.92 7.96
CA ILE A 203 11.13 1.84 8.82
C ILE A 203 9.74 1.25 9.08
N ALA A 204 9.44 0.97 10.35
CA ALA A 204 8.14 0.51 10.78
C ALA A 204 7.06 1.57 10.49
N ILE A 205 5.95 1.14 9.89
CA ILE A 205 4.83 2.01 9.54
C ILE A 205 3.93 2.23 10.75
N ASP A 206 3.63 3.48 11.09
CA ASP A 206 2.62 3.86 12.07
C ASP A 206 1.23 3.72 11.41
N MET A 207 0.57 2.60 11.71
CA MET A 207 -0.75 2.27 11.21
C MET A 207 -1.85 3.23 11.71
N ASN A 208 -1.64 3.93 12.83
CA ASN A 208 -2.63 4.89 13.34
C ASN A 208 -2.59 6.21 12.58
N GLN A 209 -1.43 6.59 12.05
CA GLN A 209 -1.26 7.79 11.23
C GLN A 209 -1.41 7.51 9.74
N SER A 210 -1.23 6.26 9.31
CA SER A 210 -1.37 5.85 7.92
C SER A 210 -2.82 5.58 7.51
N PHE A 211 -3.13 5.78 6.24
CA PHE A 211 -4.48 5.59 5.71
C PHE A 211 -4.49 5.21 4.22
N TYR A 212 -5.64 4.70 3.77
CA TYR A 212 -5.94 4.39 2.38
C TYR A 212 -7.16 5.17 1.89
N VAL A 213 -7.11 5.72 0.67
CA VAL A 213 -8.23 6.41 0.02
C VAL A 213 -8.58 5.70 -1.29
N GLY A 214 -9.83 5.29 -1.48
CA GLY A 214 -10.25 4.59 -2.71
C GLY A 214 -11.77 4.60 -2.93
N ASP A 215 -12.20 4.47 -4.18
CA ASP A 215 -13.62 4.56 -4.57
C ASP A 215 -14.34 3.21 -4.48
N ALA A 216 -13.62 2.09 -4.55
CA ALA A 216 -14.21 0.75 -4.43
C ALA A 216 -14.53 0.40 -2.96
N ALA A 217 -15.53 1.09 -2.41
CA ALA A 217 -15.92 1.03 -1.00
C ALA A 217 -17.14 0.14 -0.72
N GLY A 218 -17.69 -0.54 -1.73
CA GLY A 218 -18.80 -1.48 -1.58
C GLY A 218 -20.17 -0.83 -1.35
N ARG A 219 -20.32 0.46 -1.66
CA ARG A 219 -21.59 1.20 -1.55
C ARG A 219 -22.45 0.96 -2.78
N ALA A 220 -23.72 1.34 -2.71
CA ALA A 220 -24.60 1.28 -3.87
C ALA A 220 -24.06 2.17 -5.00
N GLY A 221 -23.78 1.55 -6.15
CA GLY A 221 -23.22 2.23 -7.33
C GLY A 221 -21.69 2.15 -7.46
N ASP A 222 -20.98 1.71 -6.41
CA ASP A 222 -19.54 1.44 -6.52
C ASP A 222 -19.31 0.23 -7.43
N HIS A 223 -18.21 0.25 -8.17
CA HIS A 223 -17.85 -0.83 -9.10
C HIS A 223 -17.36 -2.10 -8.38
N GLY A 224 -17.09 -2.01 -7.07
CA GLY A 224 -16.64 -3.11 -6.21
C GLY A 224 -16.33 -2.64 -4.78
N ASP A 225 -15.71 -3.52 -4.01
CA ASP A 225 -15.33 -3.29 -2.60
C ASP A 225 -13.84 -3.58 -2.33
N SER A 226 -13.02 -3.58 -3.39
CA SER A 226 -11.62 -3.99 -3.28
C SER A 226 -10.78 -3.04 -2.44
N ASP A 227 -11.11 -1.75 -2.39
CA ASP A 227 -10.30 -0.73 -1.70
C ASP A 227 -10.56 -0.75 -0.20
N ILE A 228 -11.83 -0.78 0.20
CA ILE A 228 -12.19 -0.90 1.62
C ILE A 228 -11.69 -2.22 2.20
N LYS A 229 -11.80 -3.33 1.45
CA LYS A 229 -11.31 -4.64 1.91
C LYS A 229 -9.77 -4.70 1.93
N PHE A 230 -9.09 -4.02 1.02
CA PHE A 230 -7.63 -3.90 1.05
C PHE A 230 -7.17 -3.18 2.32
N ALA A 231 -7.77 -2.01 2.61
CA ALA A 231 -7.47 -1.25 3.81
C ALA A 231 -7.76 -2.05 5.09
N GLN A 232 -8.92 -2.72 5.16
CA GLN A 232 -9.29 -3.58 6.28
C GLN A 232 -8.33 -4.76 6.49
N ALA A 233 -7.90 -5.42 5.41
CA ALA A 233 -6.99 -6.55 5.49
C ALA A 233 -5.59 -6.14 6.02
N ILE A 234 -5.19 -4.90 5.76
CA ILE A 234 -3.93 -4.33 6.24
C ILE A 234 -4.07 -3.75 7.66
N GLY A 235 -5.26 -3.25 8.01
CA GLY A 235 -5.51 -2.49 9.23
C GLY A 235 -5.31 -0.98 9.08
N LEU A 236 -5.46 -0.44 7.86
CA LEU A 236 -5.40 1.01 7.60
C LEU A 236 -6.76 1.67 7.85
N LYS A 237 -6.72 2.94 8.29
CA LYS A 237 -7.88 3.84 8.19
C LYS A 237 -8.27 3.98 6.71
N PHE A 238 -9.57 4.01 6.43
CA PHE A 238 -10.09 4.11 5.08
C PHE A 238 -10.94 5.37 4.90
N TYR A 239 -10.75 6.06 3.78
CA TYR A 239 -11.56 7.21 3.38
C TYR A 239 -12.03 7.03 1.93
N VAL A 240 -13.17 7.63 1.60
CA VAL A 240 -13.63 7.71 0.20
C VAL A 240 -13.20 9.04 -0.43
N PRO A 241 -12.97 9.10 -1.76
CA PRO A 241 -12.37 10.27 -2.41
C PRO A 241 -13.20 11.53 -2.25
N GLU A 242 -14.53 11.43 -2.33
CA GLU A 242 -15.46 12.56 -2.18
C GLU A 242 -15.44 13.18 -0.78
N GLU A 243 -15.09 12.43 0.26
CA GLU A 243 -14.95 12.97 1.61
C GLU A 243 -13.56 13.55 1.82
N PHE A 244 -12.54 12.92 1.24
CA PHE A 244 -11.14 13.29 1.45
C PHE A 244 -10.71 14.52 0.65
N PHE A 245 -11.24 14.71 -0.57
CA PHE A 245 -10.78 15.75 -1.50
C PHE A 245 -11.78 16.89 -1.76
N ARG A 246 -13.05 16.81 -1.36
CA ARG A 246 -14.04 17.88 -1.66
C ARG A 246 -13.96 19.10 -0.73
N SER A 247 -13.14 19.07 0.31
CA SER A 247 -12.93 20.21 1.23
C SER A 247 -11.88 21.17 0.70
#